data_AF-A0A947NRB8-F1
#
_entry.id   AF-A0A947NRB8-F1
#
_cell.length_a   1.000
_cell.length_b   1.000
_cell.length_c   1.000
_cell.angle_alpha   90.00
_cell.angle_beta   90.00
_cell.angle_gamma   90.00
#
_symmetry.space_group_name_H-M   'P 1'
#
loop_
_entity.id
_entity.type
_entity.pdbx_description
1 polymer ?
#
loop_
_entity_poly.entity_id
_entity_poly.type
_entity_poly.pdbx_seq_one_letter_code
_entity_poly.pdbx_strand_id
1 'polypeptide(L)'
;MNNHLDHISAMANNVGYCEAVEKLLAIEVPERAQFLRVMVCEMSRISDHLFLLATYAHDIGDMSVFLYCFRERETLLEIFTELCGGRLTNNYTRLGGVGQDITHATMMKLELFVDEFPTIVEELEALIDTNRWLKRTIGLGQVSAEKAVDLCLTGTSL
;
A
#
# COMPACT_ATOMS: atom_id res chain seq x y z
N MET A 1 16.00 -2.13 -9.22
CA MET A 1 16.60 -0.79 -8.97
C MET A 1 15.57 0.18 -8.38
N ASN A 2 14.29 0.11 -8.75
CA ASN A 2 13.25 1.05 -8.27
C ASN A 2 12.67 0.76 -6.87
N ASN A 3 12.94 -0.41 -6.30
CA ASN A 3 12.50 -0.82 -4.96
C ASN A 3 13.02 0.06 -3.80
N HIS A 4 13.92 1.00 -4.09
CA HIS A 4 14.56 1.86 -3.09
C HIS A 4 14.10 3.32 -3.18
N LEU A 5 13.22 3.67 -4.13
CA LEU A 5 12.68 5.02 -4.25
C LEU A 5 11.64 5.27 -3.15
N ASP A 6 10.54 4.51 -3.21
CA ASP A 6 9.67 4.29 -2.08
C ASP A 6 9.73 2.80 -1.71
N HIS A 7 10.24 2.57 -0.50
CA HIS A 7 10.55 1.26 0.05
C HIS A 7 9.34 0.64 0.79
N ILE A 8 8.26 1.40 0.95
CA ILE A 8 7.01 0.93 1.54
C ILE A 8 6.12 0.37 0.42
N SER A 9 5.95 1.11 -0.69
CA SER A 9 5.14 0.69 -1.85
C SER A 9 5.97 0.14 -3.01
N ALA A 10 6.97 -0.70 -2.72
CA ALA A 10 7.94 -1.17 -3.72
C ALA A 10 7.31 -1.86 -4.95
N MET A 11 6.21 -2.61 -4.79
CA MET A 11 5.57 -3.27 -5.92
C MET A 11 4.88 -2.29 -6.87
N ALA A 12 4.19 -1.28 -6.34
CA ALA A 12 3.51 -0.27 -7.14
C ALA A 12 4.52 0.52 -7.99
N ASN A 13 5.68 0.84 -7.41
CA ASN A 13 6.79 1.47 -8.13
C ASN A 13 7.31 0.62 -9.30
N ASN A 14 7.40 -0.70 -9.09
CA ASN A 14 7.81 -1.62 -10.16
C ASN A 14 6.77 -1.70 -11.28
N VAL A 15 5.47 -1.70 -10.94
CA VAL A 15 4.39 -1.68 -11.93
C VAL A 15 4.44 -0.41 -12.76
N GLY A 16 4.54 0.76 -12.13
CA GLY A 16 4.65 2.03 -12.86
C GLY A 16 5.85 2.09 -13.81
N TYR A 17 7.00 1.54 -13.39
CA TYR A 17 8.16 1.43 -14.26
C TYR A 17 7.96 0.45 -15.42
N CYS A 18 7.42 -0.74 -15.15
CA CYS A 18 7.20 -1.74 -16.20
C CYS A 18 6.21 -1.23 -17.24
N GLU A 19 5.13 -0.58 -16.82
CA GLU A 19 4.16 0.03 -17.74
C GLU A 19 4.77 1.13 -18.59
N ALA A 20 5.63 1.98 -18.02
CA ALA A 20 6.32 3.02 -18.79
C ALA A 20 7.18 2.42 -19.91
N VAL A 21 7.93 1.36 -19.61
CA VAL A 21 8.78 0.66 -20.59
C VAL A 21 7.95 -0.11 -21.61
N GLU A 22 6.88 -0.77 -21.19
CA GLU A 22 5.98 -1.53 -22.09
C GLU A 22 5.26 -0.61 -23.06
N LYS A 23 4.83 0.58 -22.61
CA LYS A 23 4.26 1.63 -23.47
C LYS A 23 5.26 2.13 -24.51
N LEU A 24 6.53 2.29 -24.14
CA LEU A 24 7.59 2.68 -25.07
C LEU A 24 7.88 1.60 -26.13
N LEU A 25 7.76 0.33 -25.77
CA LEU A 25 8.03 -0.81 -26.65
C LEU A 25 6.77 -1.31 -27.40
N ALA A 26 5.60 -0.71 -27.15
CA ALA A 26 4.31 -1.15 -27.68
C ALA A 26 4.02 -2.66 -27.45
N ILE A 27 4.36 -3.16 -26.25
CA ILE A 27 4.14 -4.55 -25.86
C ILE A 27 2.81 -4.66 -25.12
N GLU A 28 1.93 -5.55 -25.57
CA GLU A 28 0.71 -5.90 -24.85
C GLU A 28 0.98 -7.00 -23.83
N VAL A 29 0.65 -6.71 -22.58
CA VAL A 29 0.78 -7.66 -21.46
C VAL A 29 -0.46 -8.55 -21.40
N PRO A 30 -0.32 -9.87 -21.14
CA PRO A 30 -1.46 -10.77 -20.98
C PRO A 30 -2.45 -10.28 -19.91
N GLU A 31 -3.75 -10.45 -20.16
CA GLU A 31 -4.84 -9.99 -19.28
C GLU A 31 -4.68 -10.47 -17.83
N ARG A 32 -4.34 -11.75 -17.64
CA ARG A 32 -4.09 -12.32 -16.29
C ARG A 32 -2.98 -11.56 -15.53
N ALA A 33 -1.92 -11.17 -16.23
CA ALA A 33 -0.82 -10.43 -15.61
C ALA A 33 -1.22 -8.99 -15.25
N GLN A 34 -2.15 -8.38 -15.99
CA GLN A 34 -2.70 -7.06 -15.63
C GLN A 34 -3.50 -7.15 -14.33
N PHE A 35 -4.37 -8.15 -14.18
CA PHE A 35 -5.12 -8.38 -12.94
C PHE A 35 -4.20 -8.63 -11.74
N LEU A 36 -3.17 -9.47 -11.91
CA LEU A 36 -2.18 -9.72 -10.85
C LEU A 36 -1.46 -8.43 -10.44
N ARG A 37 -1.10 -7.57 -11.39
CA ARG A 37 -0.47 -6.27 -11.09
C ARG A 37 -1.38 -5.36 -10.30
N VAL A 38 -2.66 -5.26 -10.69
CA VAL A 38 -3.65 -4.46 -9.95
C VAL A 38 -3.77 -4.96 -8.52
N MET A 39 -3.97 -6.27 -8.32
CA MET A 39 -4.08 -6.85 -6.97
C MET A 39 -2.86 -6.52 -6.10
N VAL A 40 -1.65 -6.71 -6.63
CA VAL A 40 -0.42 -6.42 -5.89
C VAL A 40 -0.25 -4.91 -5.61
N CYS A 41 -0.67 -4.04 -6.54
CA CYS A 41 -0.73 -2.59 -6.29
C CYS A 41 -1.68 -2.26 -5.14
N GLU A 42 -2.86 -2.89 -5.07
CA GLU A 42 -3.82 -2.62 -4.00
C GLU A 42 -3.36 -3.14 -2.65
N MET A 43 -2.74 -4.31 -2.62
CA MET A 43 -2.07 -4.81 -1.41
C MET A 43 -0.97 -3.85 -0.94
N SER A 44 -0.18 -3.32 -1.87
CA SER A 44 0.90 -2.38 -1.54
C SER A 44 0.34 -1.05 -1.05
N ARG A 45 -0.76 -0.57 -1.63
CA ARG A 45 -1.48 0.62 -1.18
C ARG A 45 -1.99 0.45 0.25
N ILE A 46 -2.60 -0.70 0.58
CA ILE A 46 -3.05 -0.98 1.96
C ILE A 46 -1.85 -0.99 2.91
N SER A 47 -0.76 -1.67 2.55
CA SER A 47 0.47 -1.71 3.35
C SER A 47 1.05 -0.32 3.62
N ASP A 48 1.01 0.57 2.62
CA ASP A 48 1.47 1.96 2.72
C ASP A 48 0.58 2.81 3.62
N HIS A 49 -0.74 2.71 3.48
CA HIS A 49 -1.68 3.44 4.33
C HIS A 49 -1.61 2.96 5.80
N LEU A 50 -1.42 1.66 6.05
CA LEU A 50 -1.18 1.14 7.39
C LEU A 50 0.11 1.69 7.98
N PHE A 51 1.18 1.82 7.19
CA PHE A 51 2.44 2.38 7.65
C PHE A 51 2.34 3.89 7.93
N LEU A 52 1.67 4.63 7.05
CA LEU A 52 1.35 6.05 7.24
C LEU A 52 0.57 6.25 8.54
N LEU A 53 -0.50 5.47 8.73
CA LEU A 53 -1.32 5.57 9.93
C LEU A 53 -0.53 5.20 11.19
N ALA A 54 0.28 4.14 11.14
CA ALA A 54 1.10 3.71 12.27
C ALA A 54 2.08 4.81 12.69
N THR A 55 2.86 5.33 11.75
CA THR A 55 3.86 6.38 12.03
C THR A 55 3.20 7.66 12.53
N TYR A 56 2.07 8.04 11.92
CA TYR A 56 1.31 9.20 12.38
C TYR A 56 0.73 9.02 13.79
N ALA A 57 0.20 7.83 14.10
CA ALA A 57 -0.26 7.48 15.44
C ALA A 57 0.89 7.55 16.47
N HIS A 58 2.07 7.04 16.10
CA HIS A 58 3.25 7.09 16.95
C HIS A 58 3.68 8.53 17.26
N ASP A 59 3.69 9.41 16.26
CA ASP A 59 4.04 10.83 16.43
C ASP A 59 3.00 11.58 17.30
N ILE A 60 1.73 11.18 17.26
CA ILE A 60 0.69 11.64 18.18
C ILE A 60 0.87 11.04 19.59
N GLY A 61 1.65 9.97 19.75
CA GLY A 61 1.87 9.28 21.02
C GLY A 61 0.82 8.21 21.34
N ASP A 62 0.22 7.60 20.31
CA ASP A 62 -0.67 6.45 20.40
C ASP A 62 0.05 5.16 19.97
N MET A 63 0.62 4.47 20.96
CA MET A 63 1.37 3.22 20.73
C MET A 63 0.47 2.04 20.37
N SER A 64 -0.81 2.05 20.76
CA SER A 64 -1.70 0.92 20.53
C SER A 64 -2.05 0.79 19.05
N VAL A 65 -2.46 1.91 18.43
CA VAL A 65 -2.75 1.99 16.99
C VAL A 65 -1.50 1.63 16.18
N PHE A 66 -0.33 2.15 16.58
CA PHE A 66 0.94 1.78 15.94
C PHE A 66 1.15 0.26 15.90
N LEU A 67 1.02 -0.43 17.05
CA LEU A 67 1.24 -1.88 17.11
C LEU A 67 0.22 -2.67 16.30
N TYR A 68 -1.05 -2.26 16.30
CA TYR A 68 -2.10 -2.95 15.55
C TYR A 68 -1.92 -2.79 14.05
N CYS A 69 -1.58 -1.60 13.56
CA CYS A 69 -1.27 -1.40 12.15
C CYS A 69 -0.07 -2.23 11.69
N PHE A 70 0.99 -2.36 12.52
CA PHE A 70 2.13 -3.20 12.19
C PHE A 70 1.81 -4.70 12.20
N ARG A 71 0.90 -5.16 13.06
CA ARG A 71 0.40 -6.54 13.05
C ARG A 71 -0.25 -6.86 11.71
N GLU A 72 -1.17 -6.02 11.24
CA GLU A 72 -1.85 -6.26 9.97
C GLU A 72 -0.91 -6.12 8.77
N ARG A 73 0.01 -5.17 8.86
CA ARG A 73 1.03 -4.99 7.83
C ARG A 73 1.92 -6.24 7.72
N GLU A 74 2.21 -6.93 8.82
CA GLU A 74 3.01 -8.16 8.80
C GLU A 74 2.32 -9.26 8.00
N THR A 75 1.01 -9.45 8.16
CA THR A 75 0.22 -10.41 7.37
C THR A 75 0.38 -10.15 5.86
N LEU A 76 0.35 -8.89 5.42
CA LEU A 76 0.59 -8.54 4.02
C LEU A 76 2.03 -8.81 3.57
N LEU A 77 3.03 -8.53 4.43
CA LEU A 77 4.43 -8.80 4.11
C LEU A 77 4.72 -10.30 3.98
N GLU A 78 4.04 -11.14 4.77
CA GLU A 78 4.12 -12.60 4.63
C GLU A 78 3.60 -13.02 3.25
N ILE A 79 2.46 -12.49 2.81
CA ILE A 79 1.92 -12.76 1.47
C ILE A 79 2.89 -12.30 0.37
N PHE A 80 3.52 -11.12 0.51
CA PHE A 80 4.55 -10.66 -0.44
C PHE A 80 5.76 -11.60 -0.49
N THR A 81 6.16 -12.14 0.65
CA THR A 81 7.26 -13.10 0.75
C THR A 81 6.94 -14.38 0.00
N GLU A 82 5.70 -14.87 0.08
CA GLU A 82 5.28 -16.04 -0.69
C GLU A 82 5.24 -15.78 -2.20
N LEU A 83 4.87 -14.57 -2.61
CA LEU A 83 4.79 -14.21 -4.03
C LEU A 83 6.15 -14.05 -4.71
N CYS A 84 7.16 -13.53 -4.01
CA CYS A 84 8.42 -13.15 -4.65
C CYS A 84 9.70 -13.51 -3.88
N GLY A 85 9.59 -14.15 -2.72
CA GLY A 85 10.70 -14.49 -1.83
C GLY A 85 11.29 -13.30 -1.07
N GLY A 86 10.94 -12.07 -1.44
CA GLY A 86 11.36 -10.83 -0.79
C GLY A 86 10.28 -10.28 0.13
N ARG A 87 10.69 -9.72 1.28
CA ARG A 87 9.78 -9.07 2.24
C ARG A 87 9.48 -7.62 1.86
N LEU A 88 10.53 -6.84 1.63
CA LEU A 88 10.45 -5.40 1.34
C LEU A 88 10.92 -5.09 -0.08
N THR A 89 12.02 -5.72 -0.51
CA THR A 89 12.58 -5.55 -1.84
C THR A 89 12.01 -6.59 -2.78
N ASN A 90 10.92 -6.25 -3.44
CA ASN A 90 10.13 -7.22 -4.17
C ASN A 90 10.49 -7.20 -5.67
N ASN A 91 10.59 -8.37 -6.30
CA ASN A 91 10.90 -8.50 -7.74
C ASN A 91 9.83 -9.31 -8.48
N TYR A 92 8.57 -9.07 -8.11
CA TYR A 92 7.42 -9.78 -8.65
C TYR A 92 7.06 -9.30 -10.07
N THR A 93 6.89 -7.99 -10.24
CA THR A 93 6.58 -7.39 -11.54
C THR A 93 7.83 -7.33 -12.42
N ARG A 94 7.71 -7.81 -13.66
CA ARG A 94 8.78 -7.77 -14.66
C ARG A 94 8.24 -7.23 -15.97
N LEU A 95 9.14 -6.77 -16.85
CA LEU A 95 8.78 -6.37 -18.20
C LEU A 95 8.08 -7.52 -18.93
N GLY A 96 6.91 -7.25 -19.50
CA GLY A 96 6.05 -8.23 -20.16
C GLY A 96 5.04 -8.93 -19.26
N GLY A 97 4.96 -8.60 -17.96
CA GLY A 97 3.93 -9.12 -17.06
C GLY A 97 4.39 -9.30 -15.61
N VAL A 98 4.34 -10.54 -15.13
CA VAL A 98 4.73 -10.94 -13.77
C VAL A 98 5.75 -12.07 -13.85
N GLY A 99 6.66 -12.14 -12.87
CA GLY A 99 7.71 -13.14 -12.84
C GLY A 99 7.23 -14.54 -12.50
N GLN A 100 6.19 -14.66 -11.67
CA GLN A 100 5.61 -15.92 -11.22
C GLN A 100 4.09 -15.76 -11.05
N ASP A 101 3.33 -16.81 -11.33
CA ASP A 101 1.89 -16.82 -11.10
C ASP A 101 1.58 -17.06 -9.60
N ILE A 102 0.42 -16.61 -9.15
CA ILE A 102 -0.03 -16.81 -7.76
C ILE A 102 -0.42 -18.27 -7.52
N THR A 103 -0.02 -18.81 -6.37
CA THR A 103 -0.44 -20.16 -5.96
C THR A 103 -1.84 -20.13 -5.34
N HIS A 104 -2.55 -21.27 -5.39
CA HIS A 104 -3.86 -21.37 -4.76
C HIS A 104 -3.81 -21.10 -3.25
N ALA A 105 -2.74 -21.53 -2.57
CA ALA A 105 -2.54 -21.29 -1.14
C ALA A 105 -2.42 -19.79 -0.82
N THR A 106 -1.64 -19.05 -1.63
CA THR A 106 -1.48 -17.60 -1.47
C THR A 106 -2.80 -16.86 -1.73
N MET A 107 -3.61 -17.34 -2.69
CA MET A 107 -4.93 -16.77 -2.95
C MET A 107 -5.87 -16.93 -1.75
N MET A 108 -5.92 -18.12 -1.13
CA MET A 108 -6.75 -18.36 0.06
C MET A 108 -6.35 -17.44 1.24
N LYS A 109 -5.06 -17.16 1.41
CA LYS A 109 -4.58 -16.22 2.44
C LYS A 109 -5.02 -14.78 2.15
N LEU A 110 -4.99 -14.39 0.88
CA LEU A 110 -5.45 -13.06 0.47
C LEU A 110 -6.96 -12.91 0.67
N GLU A 111 -7.75 -13.94 0.33
CA GLU A 111 -9.19 -13.96 0.57
C GLU A 111 -9.50 -13.82 2.06
N LEU A 112 -8.83 -14.59 2.92
CA LEU A 112 -8.99 -14.49 4.37
C LEU A 112 -8.66 -13.08 4.89
N PHE A 113 -7.55 -12.49 4.42
CA PHE A 113 -7.18 -11.13 4.79
C PHE A 113 -8.26 -10.12 4.37
N VAL A 114 -8.79 -10.23 3.16
CA VAL A 114 -9.83 -9.33 2.65
C VAL A 114 -11.13 -9.45 3.45
N ASP A 115 -11.48 -10.65 3.91
CA ASP A 115 -12.67 -10.87 4.73
C ASP A 115 -12.52 -10.30 6.15
N GLU A 116 -11.32 -10.39 6.74
CA GLU A 116 -11.04 -9.92 8.11
C GLU A 116 -10.75 -8.41 8.18
N PHE A 117 -10.14 -7.84 7.13
CA PHE A 117 -9.63 -6.47 7.12
C PHE A 117 -10.67 -5.38 7.44
N PRO A 118 -11.94 -5.43 6.96
CA PRO A 118 -12.94 -4.43 7.30
C PRO A 118 -13.19 -4.33 8.81
N THR A 119 -13.26 -5.46 9.51
CA THR A 119 -13.43 -5.49 10.97
C THR A 119 -12.25 -4.80 11.66
N ILE A 120 -11.04 -5.03 11.16
CA ILE A 120 -9.84 -4.41 11.72
C ILE A 120 -9.83 -2.89 11.49
N VAL A 121 -10.32 -2.43 10.32
CA VAL A 121 -10.48 -0.99 10.06
C VAL A 121 -11.45 -0.38 11.08
N GLU A 122 -12.59 -1.01 11.35
CA GLU A 122 -13.54 -0.54 12.38
C GLU A 122 -12.89 -0.47 13.78
N GLU A 123 -12.08 -1.47 14.14
CA GLU A 123 -11.33 -1.47 15.41
C GLU A 123 -10.32 -0.32 15.49
N LEU A 124 -9.61 -0.05 14.39
CA LEU A 124 -8.65 1.06 14.32
C LEU A 124 -9.36 2.43 14.39
N GLU A 125 -10.46 2.59 13.67
CA GLU A 125 -11.28 3.81 13.69
C GLU A 125 -11.80 4.10 15.10
N ALA A 126 -12.27 3.07 15.82
CA ALA A 126 -12.75 3.22 17.20
C ALA A 126 -11.66 3.74 18.17
N LEU A 127 -10.38 3.47 17.89
CA LEU A 127 -9.25 3.99 18.68
C LEU A 127 -8.87 5.42 18.27
N ILE A 128 -9.01 5.75 16.99
CA ILE A 128 -8.63 7.04 16.41
C ILE A 128 -9.68 8.12 16.70
N ASP A 129 -10.97 7.79 16.74
CA ASP A 129 -12.07 8.74 16.99
C ASP A 129 -12.20 9.22 18.44
N THR A 130 -11.07 9.26 19.14
CA THR A 130 -10.95 9.79 20.49
C THR A 130 -10.61 11.28 20.48
N ASN A 131 -11.05 11.99 21.52
CA ASN A 131 -10.83 13.43 21.70
C ASN A 131 -9.34 13.84 21.61
N ARG A 132 -8.40 12.91 21.87
CA ARG A 132 -6.96 13.13 21.75
C ARG A 132 -6.52 13.42 20.32
N TRP A 133 -7.01 12.64 19.35
CA TRP A 133 -6.66 12.74 17.95
C TRP A 133 -7.25 14.01 17.33
N LEU A 134 -8.55 14.22 17.51
CA LEU A 134 -9.27 15.38 16.97
C LEU A 134 -8.64 16.72 17.39
N LYS A 135 -8.18 16.83 18.64
CA LYS A 135 -7.49 18.03 19.15
C LYS A 135 -6.14 18.32 18.48
N ARG A 136 -5.51 17.31 17.89
CA ARG A 136 -4.17 17.39 17.29
C ARG A 136 -4.19 17.38 15.77
N THR A 137 -5.31 17.03 15.15
CA THR A 137 -5.44 16.95 13.69
C THR A 137 -6.28 18.09 13.12
N ILE A 138 -7.35 18.50 13.82
CA ILE A 138 -8.29 19.50 13.31
C ILE A 138 -7.67 20.90 13.35
N GLY A 139 -7.77 21.61 12.23
CA GLY A 139 -7.32 23.00 12.11
C GLY A 139 -5.84 23.17 11.77
N LEU A 140 -5.08 22.08 11.59
CA LEU A 140 -3.69 22.12 11.17
C LEU A 140 -3.53 21.81 9.68
N GLY A 141 -2.46 22.33 9.07
CA GLY A 141 -2.09 21.97 7.70
C GLY A 141 -3.12 22.33 6.62
N GLN A 142 -4.00 23.31 6.87
CA GLN A 142 -5.03 23.70 5.92
C GLN A 142 -4.40 24.28 4.64
N VAL A 143 -4.72 23.67 3.50
CA VAL A 143 -4.32 24.13 2.17
C VAL A 143 -5.59 24.38 1.37
N SER A 144 -5.70 25.55 0.72
CA SER A 144 -6.81 25.82 -0.19
C SER A 144 -6.65 25.02 -1.49
N ALA A 145 -7.75 24.67 -2.15
CA ALA A 145 -7.71 23.92 -3.40
C ALA A 145 -6.82 24.60 -4.47
N GLU A 146 -6.92 25.92 -4.62
CA GLU A 146 -6.08 26.70 -5.53
C GLU A 146 -4.59 26.54 -5.19
N LYS A 147 -4.24 26.68 -3.91
CA LYS A 147 -2.85 26.54 -3.46
C LYS A 147 -2.33 25.12 -3.60
N ALA A 148 -3.19 24.11 -3.42
CA ALA A 148 -2.81 22.72 -3.59
C ALA A 148 -2.42 22.43 -5.06
N VAL A 149 -3.17 22.98 -6.01
CA VAL A 149 -2.87 22.91 -7.44
C VAL A 149 -1.60 23.70 -7.78
N ASP A 150 -1.47 24.93 -7.27
CA ASP A 150 -0.28 25.77 -7.50
C ASP A 150 1.02 25.14 -6.98
N LEU A 151 0.94 24.36 -5.90
CA LEU A 151 2.05 23.61 -5.32
C LEU A 151 2.28 22.25 -5.98
N CYS A 152 1.48 21.89 -6.98
CA CYS A 152 1.51 20.58 -7.63
C CYS A 152 1.37 19.41 -6.64
N LEU A 153 0.54 19.58 -5.60
CA LEU A 153 0.19 18.49 -4.68
C LEU A 153 -0.57 17.39 -5.45
N THR A 154 -0.46 16.14 -5.00
CA THR A 154 -1.13 14.98 -5.61
C THR A 154 -1.58 13.99 -4.55
N GLY A 155 -2.46 13.05 -4.92
CA GLY A 155 -2.92 11.99 -4.02
C GLY A 155 -3.86 12.51 -2.94
N THR A 156 -3.69 12.06 -1.70
CA THR A 156 -4.59 12.37 -0.56
C THR A 156 -4.61 13.83 -0.11
N SER A 157 -3.74 14.67 -0.67
CA SER A 157 -3.60 16.08 -0.33
C SER A 157 -4.38 17.04 -1.25
N LEU A 158 -5.07 16.51 -2.28
CA LEU A 158 -5.91 17.24 -3.22
C LEU A 158 -7.41 17.05 -2.94
#